data_AF-A0A1D6H8C9-F1
#
_entry.id   AF-A0A1D6H8C9-F1
#
_cell.length_a   1.000
_cell.length_b   1.000
_cell.length_c   1.000
_cell.angle_alpha   90.00
_cell.angle_beta   90.00
_cell.angle_gamma   90.00
#
_symmetry.space_group_name_H-M   'P 1'
#
loop_
_entity.id
_entity.type
_entity.pdbx_description
1 polymer ?
#
loop_
_entity_poly.entity_id
_entity_poly.type
_entity_poly.pdbx_seq_one_letter_code
_entity_poly.pdbx_strand_id
1 'polypeptide(L)'
;MMEWQVFCYALSQNDGTEWRQRIQSEAEHFVDVSAMTSDNIAKLINQDKIQILINLNGYTKGARNEIFAMQPAPIQVSYMGFPGTTGAAYIDYLVTDEFVSPSSYAHIYSEKLVHLPHCYFVNDYKQKNRDCLTPVCPHKRSDYGLPEDKFIFACFNQLYKMDPEIFDTWCNILKRVPNSALWLLRFPAAGETRVRAYAAARGVRSDQIVFTDVAMKNEHIRRSALADLFLDTPLCNAHTTGTDILWAGLPMITLPLEKMATRVAGSLCVATGLGEEMIVSSMKKYEDRAVELALNPVKLQALTNKLKEVRMTCPLFDTARWVRNLERAYYKMWNLYCSSRHPEPFKVVEDDNESPFDR
;
A
#
# COMPACT_ATOMS: atom_id res chain seq x y z
N MET A 1 -32.85 -3.33 -1.77
CA MET A 1 -31.41 -3.04 -1.87
C MET A 1 -30.96 -3.65 -3.18
N MET A 2 -30.23 -2.92 -4.03
CA MET A 2 -29.59 -3.59 -5.17
C MET A 2 -28.53 -4.53 -4.59
N GLU A 3 -28.58 -5.79 -5.00
CA GLU A 3 -27.65 -6.83 -4.55
C GLU A 3 -26.44 -6.83 -5.48
N TRP A 4 -25.25 -6.63 -4.92
CA TRP A 4 -24.02 -6.99 -5.59
C TRP A 4 -23.89 -8.51 -5.61
N GLN A 5 -23.28 -9.04 -6.66
CA GLN A 5 -22.79 -10.41 -6.67
C GLN A 5 -21.29 -10.41 -6.91
N VAL A 6 -20.53 -10.99 -5.97
CA VAL A 6 -19.06 -10.98 -6.03
C VAL A 6 -18.53 -12.30 -6.61
N PHE A 7 -17.87 -12.19 -7.77
CA PHE A 7 -17.15 -13.29 -8.41
C PHE A 7 -15.64 -13.13 -8.25
N CYS A 8 -14.97 -14.20 -7.82
CA CYS A 8 -13.53 -14.27 -7.67
C CYS A 8 -12.97 -15.37 -8.58
N TYR A 9 -12.25 -14.95 -9.63
CA TYR A 9 -11.55 -15.85 -10.56
C TYR A 9 -10.08 -15.97 -10.16
N ALA A 10 -9.71 -17.08 -9.52
CA ALA A 10 -8.35 -17.29 -9.04
C ALA A 10 -7.43 -17.79 -10.17
N LEU A 11 -6.47 -16.95 -10.56
CA LEU A 11 -5.46 -17.29 -11.58
C LEU A 11 -4.34 -18.20 -11.07
N SER A 12 -4.22 -18.38 -9.75
CA SER A 12 -3.25 -19.24 -9.09
C SER A 12 -3.92 -20.44 -8.43
N GLN A 13 -3.18 -21.55 -8.37
CA GLN A 13 -3.60 -22.74 -7.65
C GLN A 13 -3.79 -22.43 -6.16
N ASN A 14 -4.63 -23.24 -5.50
CA ASN A 14 -4.80 -23.17 -4.06
C ASN A 14 -3.47 -23.51 -3.35
N ASP A 15 -2.96 -22.58 -2.56
CA ASP A 15 -1.70 -22.70 -1.81
C ASP A 15 -1.90 -23.22 -0.38
N GLY A 16 -3.14 -23.55 0.00
CA GLY A 16 -3.51 -24.05 1.33
C GLY A 16 -3.49 -23.00 2.43
N THR A 17 -3.24 -21.73 2.10
CA THR A 17 -3.15 -20.65 3.11
C THR A 17 -4.52 -20.27 3.66
N GLU A 18 -4.53 -19.71 4.86
CA GLU A 18 -5.75 -19.17 5.48
C GLU A 18 -6.43 -18.11 4.59
N TRP A 19 -5.64 -17.32 3.85
CA TRP A 19 -6.16 -16.26 2.97
C TRP A 19 -6.95 -16.84 1.80
N ARG A 20 -6.41 -17.88 1.15
CA ARG A 20 -7.12 -18.56 0.05
C ARG A 20 -8.41 -19.21 0.54
N GLN A 21 -8.36 -19.93 1.66
CA GLN A 21 -9.54 -20.58 2.25
C GLN A 21 -10.62 -19.55 2.61
N ARG A 22 -10.21 -18.44 3.23
CA ARG A 22 -11.12 -17.37 3.64
C ARG A 22 -11.80 -16.70 2.45
N ILE A 23 -11.04 -16.28 1.45
CA ILE A 23 -11.60 -15.66 0.23
C ILE A 23 -12.57 -16.64 -0.45
N GLN A 24 -12.22 -17.92 -0.53
CA GLN A 24 -13.09 -18.94 -1.09
C GLN A 24 -14.40 -19.14 -0.29
N SER A 25 -14.36 -18.93 1.03
CA SER A 25 -15.54 -19.04 1.90
C SER A 25 -16.40 -17.77 1.97
N GLU A 26 -15.80 -16.60 1.75
CA GLU A 26 -16.47 -15.30 1.89
C GLU A 26 -16.96 -14.73 0.54
N ALA A 27 -16.33 -15.10 -0.58
CA ALA A 27 -16.82 -14.73 -1.90
C ALA A 27 -18.10 -15.51 -2.24
N GLU A 28 -19.09 -14.82 -2.78
CA GLU A 28 -20.35 -15.46 -3.22
C GLU A 28 -20.11 -16.52 -4.29
N HIS A 29 -19.22 -16.22 -5.23
CA HIS A 29 -18.79 -17.14 -6.27
C HIS A 29 -17.26 -17.17 -6.34
N PHE A 30 -16.66 -18.30 -5.99
CA PHE A 30 -15.23 -18.52 -6.11
C PHE A 30 -14.94 -19.59 -7.17
N VAL A 31 -14.16 -19.23 -8.19
CA VAL A 31 -13.79 -20.13 -9.28
C VAL A 31 -12.27 -20.22 -9.40
N ASP A 32 -11.72 -21.42 -9.20
CA ASP A 32 -10.33 -21.69 -9.55
C ASP A 32 -10.21 -21.87 -11.07
N VAL A 33 -9.55 -20.92 -11.73
CA VAL A 33 -9.34 -20.93 -13.17
C VAL A 33 -7.86 -21.12 -13.52
N SER A 34 -7.01 -21.47 -12.54
CA SER A 34 -5.56 -21.50 -12.70
C SER A 34 -5.09 -22.51 -13.76
N ALA A 35 -5.82 -23.61 -13.93
CA ALA A 35 -5.55 -24.65 -14.92
C ALA A 35 -6.20 -24.39 -16.30
N MET A 36 -7.04 -23.36 -16.43
CA MET A 36 -7.73 -23.02 -17.68
C MET A 36 -6.83 -22.17 -18.59
N THR A 37 -7.07 -22.20 -19.90
CA THR A 37 -6.49 -21.27 -20.87
C THR A 37 -7.19 -19.91 -20.81
N SER A 38 -6.49 -18.81 -21.11
CA SER A 38 -7.06 -17.45 -21.01
C SER A 38 -8.35 -17.26 -21.83
N ASP A 39 -8.48 -17.92 -22.99
CA ASP A 39 -9.69 -17.83 -23.82
C ASP A 39 -10.91 -18.52 -23.17
N ASN A 40 -10.70 -19.63 -22.48
CA ASN A 40 -11.77 -20.31 -21.74
C ASN A 40 -12.17 -19.52 -20.49
N ILE A 41 -11.22 -18.84 -19.85
CA ILE A 41 -11.52 -17.93 -18.74
C ILE A 41 -12.36 -16.75 -19.22
N ALA A 42 -11.99 -16.13 -20.34
CA ALA A 42 -12.77 -15.03 -20.93
C ALA A 42 -14.21 -15.48 -21.30
N LYS A 43 -14.37 -16.65 -21.91
CA LYS A 43 -15.70 -17.22 -22.19
C LYS A 43 -16.52 -17.44 -20.92
N LEU A 44 -15.90 -17.97 -19.85
CA LEU A 44 -16.57 -18.17 -18.57
C LEU A 44 -17.05 -16.85 -17.96
N ILE A 45 -16.16 -15.85 -17.87
CA ILE A 45 -16.50 -14.51 -17.36
C ILE A 45 -17.67 -13.91 -18.14
N ASN A 46 -17.69 -14.09 -19.46
CA ASN A 46 -18.78 -13.61 -20.30
C ASN A 46 -20.10 -14.38 -20.06
N GLN A 47 -20.03 -15.71 -19.87
CA GLN A 47 -21.17 -16.56 -19.53
C GLN A 47 -21.77 -16.21 -18.16
N ASP A 48 -20.92 -15.87 -17.20
CA ASP A 48 -21.30 -15.37 -15.87
C ASP A 48 -21.90 -13.95 -15.94
N LYS A 49 -21.84 -13.30 -17.11
CA LYS A 49 -22.38 -11.96 -17.39
C LYS A 49 -21.81 -10.89 -16.44
N ILE A 50 -20.52 -10.96 -16.13
CA ILE A 50 -19.86 -9.96 -15.29
C ILE A 50 -19.99 -8.57 -15.92
N GLN A 51 -20.55 -7.62 -15.17
CA GLN A 51 -20.71 -6.23 -15.63
C GLN A 51 -19.40 -5.43 -15.50
N ILE A 52 -18.70 -5.60 -14.38
CA ILE A 52 -17.48 -4.87 -14.06
C ILE A 52 -16.40 -5.89 -13.70
N LEU A 53 -15.39 -6.02 -14.55
CA LEU A 53 -14.27 -6.95 -14.33
C LEU A 53 -13.04 -6.19 -13.80
N ILE A 54 -12.52 -6.63 -12.65
CA ILE A 54 -11.43 -5.94 -11.95
C ILE A 54 -10.10 -6.67 -12.17
N ASN A 55 -9.12 -5.98 -12.76
CA ASN A 55 -7.74 -6.41 -12.88
C ASN A 55 -6.96 -6.07 -11.60
N LEU A 56 -6.75 -7.10 -10.76
CA LEU A 56 -5.97 -7.01 -9.52
C LEU A 56 -4.48 -7.35 -9.68
N ASN A 57 -3.98 -7.46 -10.91
CA ASN A 57 -2.60 -7.86 -11.18
C ASN A 57 -1.78 -6.79 -11.91
N GLY A 58 -2.34 -6.17 -12.95
CA GLY A 58 -1.61 -5.36 -13.93
C GLY A 58 -0.39 -6.11 -14.51
N TYR A 59 0.82 -5.56 -14.40
CA TYR A 59 2.06 -6.18 -14.90
C TYR A 59 2.89 -6.85 -13.80
N THR A 60 2.24 -7.62 -12.93
CA THR A 60 2.89 -8.40 -11.88
C THR A 60 2.97 -9.89 -12.23
N LYS A 61 3.78 -10.63 -11.47
CA LYS A 61 3.93 -12.08 -11.64
C LYS A 61 2.57 -12.77 -11.55
N GLY A 62 2.25 -13.61 -12.53
CA GLY A 62 0.99 -14.37 -12.58
C GLY A 62 -0.17 -13.64 -13.26
N ALA A 63 0.05 -12.41 -13.74
CA ALA A 63 -0.95 -11.70 -14.54
C ALA A 63 -1.32 -12.47 -15.82
N ARG A 64 -2.58 -12.38 -16.21
CA ARG A 64 -3.12 -12.90 -17.48
C ARG A 64 -3.92 -11.81 -18.18
N ASN A 65 -3.23 -10.77 -18.62
CA ASN A 65 -3.84 -9.57 -19.21
C ASN A 65 -4.56 -9.86 -20.54
N GLU A 66 -4.25 -10.98 -21.18
CA GLU A 66 -4.91 -11.44 -22.40
C GLU A 66 -6.41 -11.72 -22.17
N ILE A 67 -6.80 -12.05 -20.94
CA ILE A 67 -8.22 -12.20 -20.56
C ILE A 67 -8.94 -10.86 -20.75
N PHE A 68 -8.35 -9.77 -20.24
CA PHE A 68 -8.90 -8.42 -20.38
C PHE A 68 -8.82 -7.92 -21.83
N ALA A 69 -7.80 -8.29 -22.58
CA ALA A 69 -7.70 -7.95 -24.00
C ALA A 69 -8.82 -8.57 -24.85
N MET A 70 -9.40 -9.69 -24.41
CA MET A 70 -10.59 -10.32 -25.04
C MET A 70 -11.91 -9.64 -24.66
N GLN A 71 -11.88 -8.66 -23.75
CA GLN A 71 -13.03 -7.85 -23.31
C GLN A 71 -14.29 -8.67 -22.92
N PRO A 72 -14.18 -9.66 -22.01
CA PRO A 72 -15.33 -10.50 -21.64
C PRO A 72 -16.41 -9.78 -20.81
N ALA A 73 -16.09 -8.61 -20.25
CA ALA A 73 -17.00 -7.74 -19.51
C ALA A 73 -17.05 -6.34 -20.16
N PRO A 74 -18.19 -5.64 -20.09
CA PRO A 74 -18.35 -4.33 -20.75
C PRO A 74 -17.57 -3.19 -20.07
N ILE A 75 -17.26 -3.32 -18.78
CA ILE A 75 -16.43 -2.37 -18.03
C ILE A 75 -15.25 -3.14 -17.44
N GLN A 76 -14.04 -2.66 -17.69
CA GLN A 76 -12.82 -3.26 -17.15
C GLN A 76 -12.00 -2.24 -16.37
N VAL A 77 -11.61 -2.60 -15.15
CA VAL A 77 -11.02 -1.67 -14.19
C VAL A 77 -9.67 -2.20 -13.71
N SER A 78 -8.62 -1.39 -13.73
CA SER A 78 -7.38 -1.69 -12.99
C SER A 78 -7.52 -1.23 -11.55
N TYR A 79 -7.10 -2.09 -10.62
CA TYR A 79 -7.08 -1.75 -9.20
C TYR A 79 -5.96 -2.45 -8.44
N MET A 80 -5.25 -1.67 -7.61
CA MET A 80 -4.33 -2.08 -6.53
C MET A 80 -3.06 -2.86 -6.92
N GLY A 81 -3.17 -3.92 -7.72
CA GLY A 81 -2.09 -4.88 -7.95
C GLY A 81 -0.86 -4.31 -8.65
N PHE A 82 -1.04 -3.29 -9.48
CA PHE A 82 0.03 -2.62 -10.19
C PHE A 82 -0.02 -1.10 -9.95
N PRO A 83 1.03 -0.50 -9.37
CA PRO A 83 1.04 0.92 -8.99
C PRO A 83 1.41 1.81 -10.19
N GLY A 84 0.64 1.71 -11.27
CA GLY A 84 0.80 2.49 -12.50
C GLY A 84 -0.28 2.20 -13.54
N THR A 85 -0.23 2.91 -14.66
CA THR A 85 -1.10 2.65 -15.82
C THR A 85 -0.78 1.30 -16.44
N THR A 86 -1.80 0.61 -16.93
CA THR A 86 -1.65 -0.54 -17.81
C THR A 86 -1.25 -0.09 -19.23
N GLY A 87 -1.49 1.15 -19.63
CA GLY A 87 -1.25 1.60 -21.01
C GLY A 87 -2.11 0.86 -22.04
N ALA A 88 -3.13 0.12 -21.61
CA ALA A 88 -3.95 -0.72 -22.46
C ALA A 88 -5.26 -0.03 -22.82
N ALA A 89 -5.62 -0.05 -24.11
CA ALA A 89 -6.89 0.50 -24.59
C ALA A 89 -8.13 -0.30 -24.13
N TYR A 90 -7.92 -1.52 -23.62
CA TYR A 90 -8.98 -2.40 -23.13
C TYR A 90 -9.27 -2.23 -21.63
N ILE A 91 -8.56 -1.37 -20.90
CA ILE A 91 -8.88 -1.06 -19.49
C ILE A 91 -9.48 0.34 -19.44
N ASP A 92 -10.72 0.44 -18.99
CA ASP A 92 -11.50 1.68 -18.99
C ASP A 92 -11.11 2.62 -17.85
N TYR A 93 -10.96 2.07 -16.64
CA TYR A 93 -10.79 2.85 -15.42
C TYR A 93 -9.60 2.38 -14.59
N LEU A 94 -9.00 3.32 -13.84
CA LEU A 94 -8.04 3.04 -12.77
C LEU A 94 -8.59 3.62 -11.47
N VAL A 95 -8.86 2.73 -10.49
CA VAL A 95 -9.26 3.16 -9.14
C VAL A 95 -8.03 3.64 -8.39
N THR A 96 -8.05 4.93 -8.02
CA THR A 96 -6.93 5.64 -7.39
C THR A 96 -7.46 6.72 -6.43
N ASP A 97 -6.63 7.68 -6.02
CA ASP A 97 -7.02 8.85 -5.23
C ASP A 97 -6.25 10.08 -5.72
N GLU A 98 -6.74 11.28 -5.35
CA GLU A 98 -6.18 12.54 -5.84
C GLU A 98 -4.73 12.76 -5.38
N PHE A 99 -4.32 12.15 -4.26
CA PHE A 99 -2.94 12.29 -3.80
C PHE A 99 -1.99 11.44 -4.66
N VAL A 100 -2.33 10.17 -4.88
CA VAL A 100 -1.49 9.20 -5.61
C VAL A 100 -1.44 9.49 -7.10
N SER A 101 -2.58 9.82 -7.70
CA SER A 101 -2.70 10.10 -9.13
C SER A 101 -3.47 11.41 -9.30
N PRO A 102 -2.82 12.57 -9.05
CA PRO A 102 -3.50 13.85 -9.13
C PRO A 102 -4.01 14.12 -10.53
N SER A 103 -5.08 14.89 -10.64
CA SER A 103 -5.70 15.23 -11.93
C SER A 103 -4.72 15.89 -12.90
N SER A 104 -3.71 16.62 -12.38
CA SER A 104 -2.62 17.21 -13.18
C SER A 104 -1.76 16.17 -13.92
N TYR A 105 -1.71 14.93 -13.43
CA TYR A 105 -0.97 13.83 -14.02
C TYR A 105 -1.85 12.84 -14.78
N ALA A 106 -3.14 13.15 -15.00
CA ALA A 106 -4.06 12.28 -15.73
C ALA A 106 -3.55 11.90 -17.14
N HIS A 107 -2.74 12.77 -17.78
CA HIS A 107 -2.14 12.52 -19.08
C HIS A 107 -1.15 11.34 -19.14
N ILE A 108 -0.68 10.84 -18.00
CA ILE A 108 0.23 9.69 -17.90
C ILE A 108 -0.54 8.36 -18.02
N TYR A 109 -1.85 8.37 -17.78
CA TYR A 109 -2.67 7.17 -17.66
C TYR A 109 -3.54 6.98 -18.91
N SER A 110 -3.55 5.76 -19.44
CA SER A 110 -4.50 5.41 -20.51
C SER A 110 -5.93 5.28 -19.97
N GLU A 111 -6.06 4.81 -18.73
CA GLU A 111 -7.34 4.64 -18.04
C GLU A 111 -7.92 5.99 -17.57
N LYS A 112 -9.24 6.02 -17.39
CA LYS A 112 -9.90 7.13 -16.71
C LYS A 112 -9.73 6.99 -15.20
N LEU A 113 -9.20 8.04 -14.58
CA LEU A 113 -8.97 8.06 -13.14
C LEU A 113 -10.29 8.13 -12.38
N VAL A 114 -10.46 7.19 -11.45
CA VAL A 114 -11.55 7.20 -10.49
C VAL A 114 -10.98 7.45 -9.11
N HIS A 115 -11.17 8.67 -8.61
CA HIS A 115 -10.62 9.09 -7.32
C HIS A 115 -11.56 8.69 -6.18
N LEU A 116 -11.09 7.79 -5.32
CA LEU A 116 -11.70 7.55 -4.02
C LEU A 116 -11.41 8.73 -3.07
N PRO A 117 -12.30 9.00 -2.09
CA PRO A 117 -12.27 10.25 -1.34
C PRO A 117 -11.06 10.43 -0.40
N HIS A 118 -10.49 9.33 0.11
CA HIS A 118 -9.46 9.36 1.16
C HIS A 118 -8.15 8.69 0.73
N CYS A 119 -8.22 7.41 0.40
CA CYS A 119 -7.09 6.60 -0.06
C CYS A 119 -7.61 5.50 -0.98
N TYR A 120 -6.89 5.23 -2.05
CA TYR A 120 -7.21 4.11 -2.93
C TYR A 120 -6.86 2.74 -2.31
N PHE A 121 -5.93 2.72 -1.34
CA PHE A 121 -5.33 1.51 -0.82
C PHE A 121 -6.19 0.89 0.30
N VAL A 122 -6.88 -0.21 0.00
CA VAL A 122 -7.67 -0.95 0.98
C VAL A 122 -6.80 -1.88 1.83
N ASN A 123 -7.25 -2.17 3.05
CA ASN A 123 -6.67 -3.17 3.94
C ASN A 123 -7.72 -3.69 4.95
N ASP A 124 -7.37 -4.73 5.72
CA ASP A 124 -8.25 -5.40 6.69
C ASP A 124 -7.65 -5.43 8.12
N TYR A 125 -6.68 -4.56 8.42
CA TYR A 125 -5.92 -4.64 9.70
C TYR A 125 -6.81 -4.42 10.93
N LYS A 126 -7.83 -3.54 10.84
CA LYS A 126 -8.77 -3.29 11.93
C LYS A 126 -9.62 -4.51 12.27
N GLN A 127 -9.75 -5.48 11.38
CA GLN A 127 -10.54 -6.68 11.57
C GLN A 127 -9.63 -7.86 11.91
N LYS A 128 -8.44 -7.93 11.31
CA LYS A 128 -7.57 -9.12 11.33
C LYS A 128 -6.32 -9.01 12.18
N ASN A 129 -5.87 -7.80 12.47
CA ASN A 129 -4.56 -7.58 13.12
C ASN A 129 -4.68 -6.76 14.42
N ARG A 130 -5.87 -6.71 15.05
CA ARG A 130 -6.05 -6.06 16.36
C ARG A 130 -5.23 -6.71 17.46
N ASP A 131 -5.04 -8.02 17.38
CA ASP A 131 -4.21 -8.81 18.28
C ASP A 131 -2.75 -8.30 18.33
N CYS A 132 -2.29 -7.67 17.25
CA CYS A 132 -0.96 -7.05 17.18
C CYS A 132 -0.84 -5.78 18.05
N LEU A 133 -1.97 -5.17 18.46
CA LEU A 133 -1.98 -3.94 19.25
C LEU A 133 -1.80 -4.16 20.75
N THR A 134 -2.17 -5.35 21.23
CA THR A 134 -2.07 -5.76 22.65
C THR A 134 -1.48 -7.18 22.71
N PRO A 135 -0.18 -7.35 22.43
CA PRO A 135 0.44 -8.65 22.43
C PRO A 135 0.43 -9.25 23.85
N VAL A 136 0.05 -10.54 23.95
CA VAL A 136 0.04 -11.30 25.22
C VAL A 136 1.44 -11.36 25.86
N CYS A 137 2.48 -11.40 25.03
CA CYS A 137 3.87 -11.23 25.43
C CYS A 137 4.49 -10.16 24.53
N PRO A 138 4.79 -8.95 25.04
CA PRO A 138 5.40 -7.91 24.23
C PRO A 138 6.82 -8.33 23.83
N HIS A 139 7.11 -8.30 22.54
CA HIS A 139 8.46 -8.48 22.03
C HIS A 139 9.40 -7.40 22.57
N LYS A 140 10.67 -7.75 22.71
CA LYS A 140 11.75 -6.82 23.08
C LYS A 140 12.67 -6.59 21.89
N ARG A 141 13.39 -5.48 21.90
CA ARG A 141 14.40 -5.19 20.86
C ARG A 141 15.49 -6.27 20.88
N SER A 142 15.85 -6.79 22.05
CA SER A 142 16.76 -7.93 22.19
C SER A 142 16.36 -9.18 21.40
N ASP A 143 15.07 -9.44 21.21
CA ASP A 143 14.57 -10.62 20.47
C ASP A 143 14.99 -10.58 18.99
N TYR A 144 15.26 -9.39 18.48
CA TYR A 144 15.64 -9.12 17.09
C TYR A 144 17.09 -8.63 16.95
N GLY A 145 17.89 -8.72 18.02
CA GLY A 145 19.27 -8.22 18.03
C GLY A 145 19.36 -6.69 17.93
N LEU A 146 18.31 -5.98 18.31
CA LEU A 146 18.26 -4.52 18.31
C LEU A 146 18.77 -3.96 19.65
N PRO A 147 19.48 -2.83 19.64
CA PRO A 147 19.92 -2.16 20.86
C PRO A 147 18.76 -1.47 21.58
N GLU A 148 18.69 -1.61 22.90
CA GLU A 148 17.63 -1.04 23.74
C GLU A 148 17.80 0.48 23.95
N ASP A 149 19.04 0.98 23.88
CA ASP A 149 19.43 2.34 24.26
C ASP A 149 19.62 3.31 23.07
N LYS A 150 19.31 2.86 21.85
CA LYS A 150 19.44 3.67 20.62
C LYS A 150 18.09 4.04 20.02
N PHE A 151 18.09 5.12 19.26
CA PHE A 151 17.01 5.43 18.34
C PHE A 151 17.02 4.46 17.15
N ILE A 152 15.90 3.81 16.84
CA ILE A 152 15.78 2.83 15.77
C ILE A 152 15.00 3.43 14.60
N PHE A 153 15.74 3.81 13.56
CA PHE A 153 15.14 4.00 12.24
C PHE A 153 14.86 2.64 11.62
N ALA A 154 13.77 2.50 10.87
CA ALA A 154 13.43 1.26 10.19
C ALA A 154 13.10 1.49 8.72
N CYS A 155 13.50 0.54 7.87
CA CYS A 155 12.95 0.38 6.53
C CYS A 155 12.77 -1.11 6.25
N PHE A 156 11.51 -1.52 6.13
CA PHE A 156 11.14 -2.92 5.88
C PHE A 156 10.74 -3.20 4.43
N ASN A 157 11.25 -2.38 3.51
CA ASN A 157 11.10 -2.60 2.09
C ASN A 157 12.12 -3.62 1.57
N GLN A 158 11.84 -4.23 0.42
CA GLN A 158 12.86 -4.98 -0.31
C GLN A 158 13.98 -4.03 -0.74
N LEU A 159 15.21 -4.52 -0.75
CA LEU A 159 16.38 -3.67 -0.99
C LEU A 159 16.39 -3.02 -2.39
N TYR A 160 15.66 -3.58 -3.37
CA TYR A 160 15.54 -2.98 -4.71
C TYR A 160 14.81 -1.62 -4.70
N LYS A 161 14.04 -1.31 -3.66
CA LYS A 161 13.34 -0.02 -3.53
C LYS A 161 14.27 1.10 -3.08
N MET A 162 15.48 0.77 -2.66
CA MET A 162 16.50 1.73 -2.25
C MET A 162 17.47 1.98 -3.40
N ASP A 163 17.82 3.24 -3.59
CA ASP A 163 18.84 3.67 -4.53
C ASP A 163 19.98 4.41 -3.79
N PRO A 164 21.08 4.75 -4.48
CA PRO A 164 22.17 5.51 -3.90
C PRO A 164 21.73 6.81 -3.20
N GLU A 165 20.81 7.57 -3.79
CA GLU A 165 20.45 8.90 -3.27
C GLU A 165 19.77 8.82 -1.90
N ILE A 166 18.76 7.94 -1.75
CA ILE A 166 18.10 7.78 -0.46
C ILE A 166 19.02 7.15 0.58
N PHE A 167 19.88 6.21 0.18
CA PHE A 167 20.77 5.54 1.12
C PHE A 167 21.90 6.46 1.61
N ASP A 168 22.40 7.38 0.76
CA ASP A 168 23.32 8.44 1.16
C ASP A 168 22.67 9.37 2.19
N THR A 169 21.40 9.71 1.97
CA THR A 169 20.59 10.49 2.92
C THR A 169 20.49 9.78 4.26
N TRP A 170 20.22 8.47 4.28
CA TRP A 170 20.18 7.72 5.54
C TRP A 170 21.53 7.62 6.23
N CYS A 171 22.63 7.49 5.47
CA CYS A 171 23.98 7.57 6.05
C CYS A 171 24.22 8.94 6.72
N ASN A 172 23.73 10.04 6.14
CA ASN A 172 23.81 11.36 6.76
C ASN A 172 22.96 11.48 8.03
N ILE A 173 21.73 10.92 8.02
CA ILE A 173 20.87 10.84 9.21
C ILE A 173 21.61 10.12 10.34
N LEU A 174 22.18 8.93 10.08
CA LEU A 174 22.90 8.13 11.08
C LEU A 174 24.14 8.83 11.64
N LYS A 175 24.83 9.67 10.84
CA LYS A 175 25.95 10.50 11.31
C LYS A 175 25.47 11.67 12.18
N ARG A 176 24.33 12.28 11.84
CA ARG A 176 23.73 13.39 12.61
C ARG A 176 23.06 12.93 13.90
N VAL A 177 22.68 11.65 13.99
CA VAL A 177 22.10 11.02 15.18
C VAL A 177 22.99 9.84 15.60
N PRO A 178 24.17 10.09 16.21
CA PRO A 178 25.17 9.05 16.44
C PRO A 178 24.68 7.92 17.35
N ASN A 179 23.71 8.17 18.25
CA ASN A 179 23.06 7.16 19.08
C ASN A 179 21.82 6.56 18.41
N SER A 180 21.96 6.12 17.16
CA SER A 180 20.89 5.49 16.39
C SER A 180 21.37 4.27 15.60
N ALA A 181 20.42 3.45 15.16
CA ALA A 181 20.64 2.38 14.19
C ALA A 181 19.52 2.37 13.15
N LEU A 182 19.85 1.90 11.95
CA LEU A 182 18.92 1.63 10.86
C LEU A 182 18.68 0.12 10.76
N TRP A 183 17.43 -0.26 10.94
CA TRP A 183 16.95 -1.63 10.88
C TRP A 183 16.37 -1.94 9.49
N LEU A 184 16.99 -2.89 8.79
CA LEU A 184 16.67 -3.30 7.43
C LEU A 184 16.24 -4.77 7.34
N LEU A 185 15.52 -5.11 6.26
CA LEU A 185 15.25 -6.50 5.90
C LEU A 185 16.41 -7.11 5.10
N ARG A 186 16.77 -8.35 5.45
CA ARG A 186 17.68 -9.18 4.66
C ARG A 186 16.95 -9.75 3.44
N PHE A 187 16.60 -8.89 2.48
CA PHE A 187 15.83 -9.31 1.31
C PHE A 187 16.12 -8.51 0.02
N PRO A 188 16.90 -9.09 -0.94
CA PRO A 188 17.52 -10.41 -0.89
C PRO A 188 18.74 -10.47 0.04
N ALA A 189 19.06 -11.66 0.57
CA ALA A 189 20.17 -11.84 1.51
C ALA A 189 21.54 -11.40 0.97
N ALA A 190 21.77 -11.58 -0.33
CA ALA A 190 22.99 -11.15 -1.01
C ALA A 190 23.23 -9.62 -0.98
N GLY A 191 22.21 -8.83 -0.65
CA GLY A 191 22.32 -7.37 -0.55
C GLY A 191 23.00 -6.89 0.73
N GLU A 192 22.95 -7.64 1.84
CA GLU A 192 23.40 -7.17 3.16
C GLU A 192 24.86 -6.70 3.16
N THR A 193 25.78 -7.54 2.66
CA THR A 193 27.22 -7.22 2.65
C THR A 193 27.52 -5.95 1.85
N ARG A 194 26.81 -5.73 0.73
CA ARG A 194 26.98 -4.54 -0.11
C ARG A 194 26.47 -3.29 0.59
N VAL A 195 25.29 -3.36 1.20
CA VAL A 195 24.70 -2.25 1.96
C VAL A 195 25.60 -1.84 3.12
N ARG A 196 26.13 -2.81 3.88
CA ARG A 196 27.07 -2.54 4.99
C ARG A 196 28.37 -1.89 4.50
N ALA A 197 28.98 -2.42 3.43
CA ALA A 197 30.20 -1.85 2.87
C ALA A 197 29.99 -0.43 2.34
N TYR A 198 28.85 -0.19 1.69
CA TYR A 198 28.48 1.11 1.15
C TYR A 198 28.26 2.15 2.26
N ALA A 199 27.63 1.76 3.36
CA ALA A 199 27.45 2.59 4.56
C ALA A 199 28.79 2.90 5.25
N ALA A 200 29.65 1.89 5.41
CA ALA A 200 30.98 2.05 6.01
C ALA A 200 31.85 3.04 5.22
N ALA A 201 31.81 2.96 3.88
CA ALA A 201 32.50 3.90 3.00
C ALA A 201 32.03 5.37 3.15
N ARG A 202 30.87 5.60 3.80
CA ARG A 202 30.29 6.91 4.09
C ARG A 202 30.43 7.36 5.54
N GLY A 203 31.17 6.59 6.33
CA GLY A 203 31.44 6.88 7.74
C GLY A 203 30.35 6.41 8.70
N VAL A 204 29.43 5.54 8.28
CA VAL A 204 28.46 4.90 9.18
C VAL A 204 29.15 3.76 9.93
N ARG A 205 28.98 3.71 11.26
CA ARG A 205 29.58 2.66 12.07
C ARG A 205 28.83 1.34 11.90
N SER A 206 29.53 0.22 12.05
CA SER A 206 28.96 -1.13 11.85
C SER A 206 27.78 -1.43 12.78
N ASP A 207 27.79 -0.86 13.99
CA ASP A 207 26.75 -0.99 15.02
C ASP A 207 25.48 -0.16 14.75
N GLN A 208 25.46 0.62 13.67
CA GLN A 208 24.31 1.43 13.24
C GLN A 208 23.51 0.79 12.10
N ILE A 209 23.91 -0.37 11.58
CA ILE A 209 23.16 -1.08 10.55
C ILE A 209 22.77 -2.46 11.09
N VAL A 210 21.48 -2.74 11.22
CA VAL A 210 20.95 -4.01 11.72
C VAL A 210 20.09 -4.66 10.64
N PHE A 211 20.29 -5.96 10.41
CA PHE A 211 19.51 -6.74 9.46
C PHE A 211 18.80 -7.89 10.17
N THR A 212 17.52 -8.06 9.87
CA THR A 212 16.74 -9.24 10.27
C THR A 212 16.15 -9.92 9.05
N ASP A 213 15.83 -11.21 9.18
CA ASP A 213 15.12 -11.94 8.15
C ASP A 213 13.67 -11.46 7.99
N VAL A 214 13.07 -11.84 6.86
CA VAL A 214 11.65 -11.64 6.60
C VAL A 214 10.85 -12.45 7.61
N ALA A 215 9.98 -11.77 8.35
CA ALA A 215 9.09 -12.41 9.31
C ALA A 215 7.73 -12.73 8.69
N MET A 216 7.00 -13.65 9.32
CA MET A 216 5.58 -13.85 8.99
C MET A 216 4.78 -12.57 9.25
N LYS A 217 3.67 -12.38 8.52
CA LYS A 217 2.90 -11.14 8.50
C LYS A 217 2.57 -10.57 9.89
N ASN A 218 2.04 -11.40 10.80
CA ASN A 218 1.65 -10.95 12.15
C ASN A 218 2.87 -10.52 12.98
N GLU A 219 3.97 -11.27 12.88
CA GLU A 219 5.23 -10.91 13.54
C GLU A 219 5.83 -9.64 12.94
N HIS A 220 5.77 -9.48 11.61
CA HIS A 220 6.25 -8.28 10.92
C HIS A 220 5.55 -7.01 11.45
N ILE A 221 4.21 -7.04 11.57
CA ILE A 221 3.43 -5.93 12.12
C ILE A 221 3.82 -5.68 13.58
N ARG A 222 3.83 -6.73 14.41
CA ARG A 222 4.12 -6.61 15.85
C ARG A 222 5.51 -6.03 16.11
N ARG A 223 6.54 -6.55 15.45
CA ARG A 223 7.92 -6.08 15.64
C ARG A 223 8.14 -4.67 15.11
N SER A 224 7.31 -4.20 14.19
CA SER A 224 7.40 -2.83 13.66
C SER A 224 7.22 -1.78 14.77
N ALA A 225 6.45 -2.08 15.82
CA ALA A 225 6.28 -1.20 16.97
C ALA A 225 7.55 -1.03 17.84
N LEU A 226 8.60 -1.82 17.60
CA LEU A 226 9.89 -1.71 18.31
C LEU A 226 10.81 -0.64 17.69
N ALA A 227 10.53 -0.21 16.46
CA ALA A 227 11.21 0.90 15.83
C ALA A 227 10.62 2.24 16.29
N ASP A 228 11.38 3.32 16.11
CA ASP A 228 10.97 4.67 16.52
C ASP A 228 10.47 5.52 15.33
N LEU A 229 11.10 5.38 14.16
CA LEU A 229 10.69 6.09 12.94
C LEU A 229 10.95 5.25 11.69
N PHE A 230 9.96 5.15 10.81
CA PHE A 230 10.11 4.52 9.51
C PHE A 230 10.64 5.50 8.47
N LEU A 231 11.64 5.07 7.70
CA LEU A 231 12.23 5.80 6.59
C LEU A 231 11.75 5.18 5.28
N ASP A 232 10.84 5.87 4.58
CA ASP A 232 10.31 5.42 3.30
C ASP A 232 11.31 5.61 2.14
N THR A 233 11.08 4.88 1.05
CA THR A 233 11.89 4.93 -0.16
C THR A 233 11.19 5.75 -1.26
N PRO A 234 11.76 6.89 -1.70
CA PRO A 234 11.07 7.80 -2.63
C PRO A 234 10.79 7.22 -4.02
N LEU A 235 11.70 6.42 -4.59
CA LEU A 235 11.55 5.87 -5.95
C LEU A 235 10.50 4.77 -6.07
N CYS A 236 10.21 4.08 -4.97
CA CYS A 236 9.12 3.13 -4.86
C CYS A 236 8.75 3.03 -3.38
N ASN A 237 7.60 3.57 -3.00
CA ASN A 237 7.26 3.69 -1.59
C ASN A 237 6.97 2.32 -0.95
N ALA A 238 6.93 2.33 0.37
CA ALA A 238 6.23 1.37 1.19
C ALA A 238 4.73 1.42 0.86
N HIS A 239 4.23 0.35 0.24
CA HIS A 239 2.80 0.19 -0.08
C HIS A 239 2.16 -0.59 1.05
N THR A 240 2.06 -1.93 0.93
CA THR A 240 1.62 -2.80 2.02
C THR A 240 2.45 -2.60 3.30
N THR A 241 3.78 -2.52 3.19
CA THR A 241 4.65 -2.22 4.33
C THR A 241 4.31 -0.88 5.00
N GLY A 242 3.84 0.11 4.23
CA GLY A 242 3.42 1.40 4.78
C GLY A 242 2.16 1.24 5.64
N THR A 243 1.20 0.43 5.19
CA THR A 243 0.01 0.11 5.99
C THR A 243 0.35 -0.73 7.23
N ASP A 244 1.30 -1.68 7.12
CA ASP A 244 1.77 -2.51 8.23
C ASP A 244 2.30 -1.67 9.39
N ILE A 245 3.21 -0.75 9.08
CA ILE A 245 3.89 0.04 10.10
C ILE A 245 2.97 1.13 10.68
N LEU A 246 2.08 1.72 9.88
CA LEU A 246 1.10 2.68 10.39
C LEU A 246 0.10 2.01 11.32
N TRP A 247 -0.30 0.77 11.02
CA TRP A 247 -1.15 -0.02 11.92
C TRP A 247 -0.45 -0.32 13.25
N ALA A 248 0.84 -0.70 13.19
CA ALA A 248 1.68 -0.88 14.37
C ALA A 248 1.86 0.41 15.21
N GLY A 249 1.54 1.58 14.64
CA GLY A 249 1.69 2.88 15.27
C GLY A 249 3.10 3.45 15.15
N LEU A 250 3.87 3.03 14.13
CA LEU A 250 5.18 3.56 13.79
C LEU A 250 5.00 4.74 12.81
N PRO A 251 5.38 5.98 13.17
CA PRO A 251 5.36 7.09 12.22
C PRO A 251 6.35 6.87 11.07
N MET A 252 6.08 7.46 9.91
CA MET A 252 6.99 7.40 8.76
C MET A 252 7.34 8.78 8.22
N ILE A 253 8.50 8.89 7.55
CA ILE A 253 8.82 10.01 6.67
C ILE A 253 8.80 9.53 5.22
N THR A 254 8.06 10.23 4.37
CA THR A 254 7.97 9.95 2.92
C THR A 254 8.11 11.21 2.08
N LEU A 255 8.66 11.04 0.88
CA LEU A 255 8.87 12.09 -0.12
C LEU A 255 8.13 11.70 -1.41
N PRO A 256 6.94 12.27 -1.66
CA PRO A 256 6.21 12.07 -2.90
C PRO A 256 6.96 12.65 -4.09
N LEU A 257 7.10 11.85 -5.16
CA LEU A 257 7.62 12.31 -6.45
C LEU A 257 6.47 12.33 -7.49
N GLU A 258 6.78 12.07 -8.77
CA GLU A 258 5.82 12.22 -9.87
C GLU A 258 4.97 10.96 -10.13
N LYS A 259 5.57 9.77 -10.05
CA LYS A 259 4.91 8.51 -10.46
C LYS A 259 3.98 7.99 -9.37
N MET A 260 2.92 7.29 -9.75
CA MET A 260 2.00 6.61 -8.81
C MET A 260 2.73 5.83 -7.70
N ALA A 261 3.68 4.97 -8.04
CA ALA A 261 4.44 4.16 -7.08
C ALA A 261 5.25 4.96 -6.04
N THR A 262 5.51 6.25 -6.32
CA THR A 262 6.27 7.18 -5.46
C THR A 262 5.38 8.04 -4.57
N ARG A 263 4.05 7.87 -4.64
CA ARG A 263 3.08 8.70 -3.91
C ARG A 263 2.16 7.91 -2.98
N VAL A 264 2.23 6.58 -3.01
CA VAL A 264 1.38 5.69 -2.21
C VAL A 264 1.55 5.98 -0.72
N ALA A 265 2.78 6.01 -0.19
CA ALA A 265 3.00 6.25 1.23
C ALA A 265 2.46 7.60 1.69
N GLY A 266 2.57 8.64 0.85
CA GLY A 266 1.97 9.94 1.14
C GLY A 266 0.44 9.88 1.23
N SER A 267 -0.22 9.14 0.34
CA SER A 267 -1.68 8.92 0.44
C SER A 267 -2.07 8.16 1.71
N LEU A 268 -1.30 7.13 2.09
CA LEU A 268 -1.49 6.46 3.38
C LEU A 268 -1.38 7.46 4.55
N CYS A 269 -0.37 8.33 4.52
CA CYS A 269 -0.15 9.35 5.55
C CYS A 269 -1.32 10.34 5.62
N VAL A 270 -1.81 10.85 4.49
CA VAL A 270 -2.99 11.74 4.43
C VAL A 270 -4.21 11.03 5.01
N ALA A 271 -4.42 9.77 4.68
CA ALA A 271 -5.58 9.00 5.14
C ALA A 271 -5.55 8.64 6.64
N THR A 272 -4.41 8.81 7.32
CA THR A 272 -4.38 8.78 8.80
C THR A 272 -4.80 10.11 9.43
N GLY A 273 -4.85 11.20 8.65
CA GLY A 273 -5.03 12.57 9.14
C GLY A 273 -3.74 13.24 9.61
N LEU A 274 -2.58 12.60 9.45
CA LEU A 274 -1.28 13.06 9.96
C LEU A 274 -0.27 13.34 8.84
N GLY A 275 -0.76 13.58 7.61
CA GLY A 275 0.07 13.82 6.43
C GLY A 275 1.10 14.95 6.60
N GLU A 276 0.71 16.07 7.22
CA GLU A 276 1.61 17.22 7.41
C GLU A 276 2.85 16.90 8.29
N GLU A 277 2.69 15.96 9.23
CA GLU A 277 3.74 15.54 10.14
C GLU A 277 4.68 14.48 9.51
N MET A 278 4.22 13.77 8.46
CA MET A 278 4.92 12.62 7.87
C MET A 278 5.41 12.85 6.42
N ILE A 279 4.85 13.82 5.70
CA ILE A 279 5.18 14.09 4.30
C ILE A 279 6.16 15.26 4.20
N VAL A 280 7.23 15.09 3.42
CA VAL A 280 8.21 16.13 3.11
C VAL A 280 8.23 16.48 1.62
N SER A 281 8.83 17.62 1.28
CA SER A 281 8.82 18.18 -0.08
C SER A 281 10.19 18.20 -0.77
N SER A 282 11.25 17.72 -0.12
CA SER A 282 12.58 17.58 -0.73
C SER A 282 13.44 16.59 0.04
N MET A 283 14.51 16.09 -0.59
CA MET A 283 15.47 15.20 0.07
C MET A 283 16.14 15.86 1.29
N LYS A 284 16.41 17.17 1.23
CA LYS A 284 16.93 17.92 2.37
C LYS A 284 15.95 17.94 3.54
N LYS A 285 14.66 18.20 3.27
CA LYS A 285 13.61 18.16 4.29
C LYS A 285 13.36 16.75 4.82
N TYR A 286 13.55 15.73 3.99
CA TYR A 286 13.51 14.32 4.41
C TYR A 286 14.57 14.07 5.50
N GLU A 287 15.83 14.43 5.22
CA GLU A 287 16.93 14.31 6.18
C GLU A 287 16.66 15.11 7.46
N ASP A 288 16.28 16.38 7.31
CA ASP A 288 16.09 17.28 8.44
C ASP A 288 14.92 16.86 9.34
N ARG A 289 13.81 16.40 8.76
CA ARG A 289 12.66 15.91 9.52
C ARG A 289 12.99 14.62 10.28
N ALA A 290 13.72 13.69 9.66
CA ALA A 290 14.13 12.47 10.34
C ALA A 290 15.05 12.77 11.53
N VAL A 291 16.01 13.68 11.36
CA VAL A 291 16.91 14.11 12.44
C VAL A 291 16.15 14.90 13.52
N GLU A 292 15.23 15.79 13.14
CA GLU A 292 14.40 16.54 14.08
C GLU A 292 13.60 15.59 15.00
N LEU A 293 12.89 14.62 14.43
CA LEU A 293 12.10 13.68 15.20
C LEU A 293 12.96 12.78 16.10
N ALA A 294 14.13 12.36 15.61
CA ALA A 294 15.03 11.51 16.38
C ALA A 294 15.70 12.25 17.56
N LEU A 295 15.93 13.55 17.44
CA LEU A 295 16.51 14.39 18.50
C LEU A 295 15.46 15.07 19.38
N ASN A 296 14.17 14.92 19.06
CA ASN A 296 13.07 15.49 19.83
C ASN A 296 12.05 14.42 20.26
N PRO A 297 12.34 13.69 21.35
CA PRO A 297 11.48 12.61 21.86
C PRO A 297 10.05 13.07 22.16
N VAL A 298 9.88 14.32 22.62
CA VAL A 298 8.54 14.87 22.93
C VAL A 298 7.70 14.99 21.66
N LYS A 299 8.28 15.54 20.59
CA LYS A 299 7.59 15.69 19.30
C LYS A 299 7.25 14.33 18.68
N LEU A 300 8.20 13.40 18.68
CA LEU A 300 7.97 12.06 18.16
C LEU A 300 6.92 11.30 18.98
N GLN A 301 6.98 11.37 20.32
CA GLN A 301 6.00 10.70 21.17
C GLN A 301 4.59 11.28 20.95
N ALA A 302 4.47 12.58 20.74
CA ALA A 302 3.19 13.21 20.41
C ALA A 302 2.63 12.68 19.07
N LEU A 303 3.45 12.60 18.02
CA LEU A 303 3.05 12.03 16.73
C LEU A 303 2.66 10.55 16.84
N THR A 304 3.47 9.75 17.54
CA THR A 304 3.20 8.33 17.80
C THR A 304 1.88 8.13 18.56
N ASN A 305 1.61 8.95 19.58
CA ASN A 305 0.37 8.88 20.35
C ASN A 305 -0.84 9.24 19.47
N LYS A 306 -0.77 10.33 18.70
CA LYS A 306 -1.83 10.69 17.73
C LYS A 306 -2.09 9.56 16.75
N LEU A 307 -1.04 8.96 16.16
CA LEU A 307 -1.17 7.87 15.20
C LEU A 307 -1.88 6.65 15.83
N LYS A 308 -1.48 6.27 17.06
CA LYS A 308 -2.11 5.16 17.80
C LYS A 308 -3.57 5.44 18.17
N GLU A 309 -3.92 6.70 18.43
CA GLU A 309 -5.28 7.13 18.72
C GLU A 309 -6.16 7.08 17.46
N VAL A 310 -5.71 7.73 16.37
CA VAL A 310 -6.51 7.88 15.15
C VAL A 310 -6.63 6.59 14.33
N ARG A 311 -5.71 5.62 14.44
CA ARG A 311 -5.77 4.38 13.63
C ARG A 311 -7.07 3.59 13.76
N MET A 312 -7.83 3.78 14.84
CA MET A 312 -9.12 3.09 15.04
C MET A 312 -10.28 3.79 14.36
N THR A 313 -10.13 5.06 13.99
CA THR A 313 -11.21 5.93 13.47
C THR A 313 -10.88 6.55 12.12
N CYS A 314 -9.61 6.56 11.70
CA CYS A 314 -9.20 7.16 10.45
C CYS A 314 -9.69 6.36 9.23
N PRO A 315 -9.92 7.02 8.08
CA PRO A 315 -10.36 6.36 6.86
C PRO A 315 -9.45 5.23 6.38
N LEU A 316 -8.14 5.31 6.64
CA LEU A 316 -7.17 4.31 6.19
C LEU A 316 -7.51 2.88 6.65
N PHE A 317 -8.04 2.71 7.86
CA PHE A 317 -8.35 1.40 8.45
C PHE A 317 -9.86 1.14 8.55
N ASP A 318 -10.68 1.91 7.83
CA ASP A 318 -12.13 1.71 7.75
C ASP A 318 -12.51 1.04 6.43
N THR A 319 -12.32 -0.28 6.38
CA THR A 319 -12.63 -1.12 5.21
C THR A 319 -14.09 -1.00 4.80
N ALA A 320 -15.02 -0.89 5.75
CA ALA A 320 -16.44 -0.81 5.45
C ALA A 320 -16.81 0.51 4.75
N ARG A 321 -16.27 1.63 5.23
CA ARG A 321 -16.40 2.93 4.55
C ARG A 321 -15.74 2.89 3.17
N TRP A 322 -14.56 2.27 3.06
CA TRP A 322 -13.86 2.13 1.80
C TRP A 322 -14.68 1.33 0.77
N VAL A 323 -15.26 0.19 1.17
CA VAL A 323 -16.12 -0.62 0.29
C VAL A 323 -17.33 0.17 -0.18
N ARG A 324 -18.02 0.90 0.69
CA ARG A 324 -19.15 1.77 0.27
C ARG A 324 -18.73 2.80 -0.79
N ASN A 325 -17.54 3.36 -0.67
CA ASN A 325 -17.01 4.29 -1.67
C ASN A 325 -16.66 3.61 -2.99
N LEU A 326 -16.14 2.39 -2.94
CA LEU A 326 -15.90 1.59 -4.14
C LEU A 326 -17.22 1.21 -4.83
N GLU A 327 -18.24 0.82 -4.07
CA GLU A 327 -19.57 0.52 -4.60
C GLU A 327 -20.19 1.76 -5.30
N ARG A 328 -20.07 2.95 -4.70
CA ARG A 328 -20.47 4.22 -5.35
C ARG A 328 -19.73 4.44 -6.67
N ALA A 329 -18.43 4.15 -6.73
CA ALA A 329 -17.67 4.23 -7.98
C ALA A 329 -18.22 3.26 -9.03
N TYR A 330 -18.46 2.00 -8.66
CA TYR A 330 -18.98 0.98 -9.56
C TYR A 330 -20.38 1.32 -10.07
N TYR A 331 -21.28 1.82 -9.22
CA TYR A 331 -22.58 2.31 -9.67
C TYR A 331 -22.44 3.43 -10.70
N LYS A 332 -21.57 4.41 -10.43
CA LYS A 332 -21.33 5.50 -11.38
C LYS A 332 -20.78 5.00 -12.71
N MET A 333 -19.81 4.07 -12.70
CA MET A 333 -19.30 3.45 -13.92
C MET A 333 -20.42 2.75 -14.71
N TRP A 334 -21.27 1.99 -14.01
CA TRP A 334 -22.39 1.27 -14.61
C TRP A 334 -23.44 2.22 -15.20
N ASN A 335 -23.83 3.27 -14.48
CA ASN A 335 -24.81 4.25 -14.95
C ASN A 335 -24.32 5.01 -16.19
N LEU A 336 -23.03 5.36 -16.23
CA LEU A 336 -22.39 5.94 -17.41
C LEU A 336 -22.49 4.99 -18.61
N TYR A 337 -22.16 3.71 -18.41
CA TYR A 337 -22.26 2.69 -19.45
C TYR A 337 -23.70 2.48 -19.95
N CYS A 338 -24.68 2.32 -19.05
CA CYS A 338 -26.09 2.18 -19.41
C CYS A 338 -26.63 3.39 -20.16
N SER A 339 -26.09 4.58 -19.88
CA SER A 339 -26.40 5.82 -20.59
C SER A 339 -25.65 5.98 -21.92
N SER A 340 -24.98 4.93 -22.41
CA SER A 340 -24.16 4.94 -23.62
C SER A 340 -23.06 6.02 -23.62
N ARG A 341 -22.58 6.43 -22.45
CA ARG A 341 -21.47 7.37 -22.32
C ARG A 341 -20.14 6.63 -22.33
N HIS A 342 -19.13 7.25 -22.94
CA HIS A 342 -17.76 6.75 -22.86
C HIS A 342 -17.22 6.90 -21.43
N PRO A 343 -16.24 6.06 -21.04
CA PRO A 343 -15.53 6.25 -19.78
C PRO A 343 -14.98 7.67 -19.63
N GLU A 344 -15.22 8.26 -18.45
CA GLU A 344 -14.74 9.60 -18.09
C GLU A 344 -14.17 9.61 -16.66
N PRO A 345 -13.19 10.47 -16.36
CA PRO A 345 -12.64 10.53 -15.01
C PRO A 345 -13.66 11.17 -14.04
N PHE A 346 -13.69 10.70 -12.81
CA PHE A 346 -14.57 11.27 -11.78
C PHE A 346 -14.04 11.07 -10.37
N LYS A 347 -14.57 11.87 -9.45
CA LYS A 347 -14.33 11.76 -8.01
C LYS A 347 -15.55 11.15 -7.34
N VAL A 348 -15.34 10.20 -6.46
CA VAL A 348 -16.37 9.69 -5.55
C VAL A 348 -16.55 10.73 -4.45
N VAL A 349 -17.80 11.04 -4.13
CA VAL A 349 -18.16 11.93 -3.02
C VAL A 349 -18.89 11.11 -1.98
N GLU A 350 -18.61 11.38 -0.71
CA GLU A 350 -19.33 10.80 0.42
C GLU A 350 -20.58 11.62 0.73
N ASP A 351 -21.55 11.59 -0.18
CA ASP A 351 -22.85 12.20 0.05
C ASP A 351 -23.94 11.15 -0.16
N ASP A 352 -24.57 10.75 0.94
CA ASP A 352 -25.70 9.81 0.92
C ASP A 352 -26.97 10.45 0.33
N ASN A 353 -27.00 11.78 0.13
CA ASN A 353 -28.12 12.50 -0.47
C ASN A 353 -27.97 12.69 -1.99
N GLU A 354 -26.75 12.89 -2.50
CA GLU A 354 -26.46 12.96 -3.95
C GLU A 354 -26.39 11.57 -4.61
N SER A 355 -26.43 10.51 -3.82
CA SER A 355 -26.38 9.13 -4.30
C SER A 355 -27.70 8.40 -4.04
N PRO A 356 -28.86 8.84 -4.57
CA PRO A 356 -29.90 7.87 -4.83
C PRO A 356 -29.27 6.95 -5.88
N PHE A 357 -28.98 5.71 -5.52
CA PHE A 357 -28.62 4.68 -6.48
C PHE A 357 -29.57 4.83 -7.68
N ASP A 358 -29.08 5.32 -8.82
CA ASP A 358 -29.96 5.53 -9.98
C ASP A 358 -30.66 4.20 -10.24
N ARG A 359 -31.99 4.26 -10.23
CA ARG A 359 -32.88 3.10 -10.35
C ARG A 359 -32.81 2.48 -11.72
#